data_AF-A0A2D9RTK7-F1
#
_entry.id   AF-A0A2D9RTK7-F1
#
_cell.length_a   1.000
_cell.length_b   1.000
_cell.length_c   1.000
_cell.angle_alpha   90.00
_cell.angle_beta   90.00
_cell.angle_gamma   90.00
#
_symmetry.space_group_name_H-M   'P 1'
#
loop_
_entity.id
_entity.type
_entity.pdbx_description
1 polymer ?
#
loop_
_entity_poly.entity_id
_entity_poly.type
_entity_poly.pdbx_seq_one_letter_code
_entity_poly.pdbx_strand_id
1 'polypeptide(L)'
;MKTTYIKYVIIFMSVLIFFGGIYILKSLKDGDQDSSDLNTNSISQTNNNNGKLKTDNYLYTTVDNLSVRKSPSLDAKRISTLDEGVRVTFLGNESANVISVKLRGKQTTGPFYYVRIPSGKEGWIYSGALSSTPVYVEDYNAIIIYNNDDNVDFLIWTKRDIQQFLEYNNRKDIKLITKTDNFSEVNIINDEGEIIGVENIRRTVDKYNYGMVLFSKGKKSKSIEAGGEWFEYNKLCFIEDYFRLKKSCDDFDLIYN
;
A
#
# COMPACT_ATOMS: atom_id res chain seq x y z
N MET A 1 -39.59 8.32 4.14
CA MET A 1 -40.05 8.58 2.76
C MET A 1 -39.07 9.39 1.89
N LYS A 2 -38.11 10.16 2.45
CA LYS A 2 -37.17 10.98 1.66
C LYS A 2 -35.96 10.23 1.05
N THR A 3 -35.55 9.10 1.61
CA THR A 3 -34.36 8.35 1.16
C THR A 3 -34.60 7.49 -0.09
N THR A 4 -35.85 7.09 -0.34
CA THR A 4 -36.21 6.28 -1.49
C THR A 4 -36.20 7.10 -2.79
N TYR A 5 -36.59 8.38 -2.72
CA TYR A 5 -36.67 9.27 -3.89
C TYR A 5 -35.29 9.58 -4.49
N ILE A 6 -34.26 9.73 -3.65
CA ILE A 6 -32.89 10.07 -4.09
C ILE A 6 -32.26 8.92 -4.90
N LYS A 7 -32.58 7.66 -4.58
CA LYS A 7 -32.06 6.50 -5.32
C LYS A 7 -32.61 6.42 -6.75
N TYR A 8 -33.87 6.80 -6.98
CA TYR A 8 -34.47 6.77 -8.31
C TYR A 8 -33.99 7.92 -9.22
N VAL A 9 -33.66 9.08 -8.65
CA VAL A 9 -33.12 10.23 -9.42
C VAL A 9 -31.73 9.95 -9.99
N ILE A 10 -30.87 9.24 -9.23
CA ILE A 10 -29.50 8.90 -9.69
C ILE A 10 -29.54 7.88 -10.82
N ILE A 11 -30.44 6.88 -10.76
CA ILE A 11 -30.57 5.85 -11.80
C ILE A 11 -31.12 6.44 -13.12
N PHE A 12 -32.02 7.43 -13.05
CA PHE A 12 -32.59 8.05 -14.26
C PHE A 12 -31.59 8.95 -15.01
N MET A 13 -30.66 9.61 -14.30
CA MET A 13 -29.61 10.45 -14.92
C MET A 13 -28.53 9.63 -15.65
N SER A 14 -28.25 8.40 -15.21
CA SER A 14 -27.26 7.54 -15.91
C SER A 14 -27.74 7.01 -17.27
N VAL A 15 -29.05 6.91 -17.49
CA VAL A 15 -29.61 6.39 -18.75
C VAL A 15 -29.56 7.44 -19.88
N LEU A 16 -29.63 8.72 -19.55
CA LEU A 16 -29.56 9.81 -20.54
C LEU A 16 -28.15 10.00 -21.13
N ILE A 17 -27.09 9.61 -20.42
CA ILE A 17 -25.70 9.71 -20.88
C ILE A 17 -25.37 8.58 -21.88
N PHE A 18 -26.02 7.42 -21.77
CA PHE A 18 -25.76 6.28 -22.65
C PHE A 18 -26.53 6.31 -23.99
N PHE A 19 -27.67 7.01 -24.07
CA PHE A 19 -28.45 7.10 -25.32
C PHE A 19 -28.31 8.45 -26.05
N GLY A 20 -27.73 9.49 -25.43
CA GLY A 20 -27.53 10.80 -26.06
C GLY A 20 -26.21 10.99 -26.82
N GLY A 21 -25.25 10.06 -26.70
CA GLY A 21 -23.88 10.21 -27.20
C GLY A 21 -23.57 9.66 -28.60
N ILE A 22 -24.59 9.41 -29.45
CA ILE A 22 -24.40 8.83 -30.81
C ILE A 22 -24.81 9.78 -31.95
N TYR A 23 -25.33 10.97 -31.67
CA TYR A 23 -25.56 11.97 -32.70
C TYR A 23 -24.59 13.14 -32.53
N ILE A 24 -23.96 13.55 -33.65
CA ILE A 24 -23.00 14.65 -33.83
C ILE A 24 -21.53 14.18 -33.92
N LEU A 25 -21.13 13.57 -35.04
CA LEU A 25 -20.41 14.26 -36.15
C LEU A 25 -20.10 13.24 -37.27
N LYS A 26 -21.09 13.02 -38.14
CA LYS A 26 -20.87 12.52 -39.50
C LYS A 26 -21.16 13.69 -40.42
N SER A 27 -20.17 14.53 -40.68
CA SER A 27 -20.19 15.47 -41.80
C SER A 27 -18.81 16.10 -41.97
N LEU A 28 -18.20 15.83 -43.12
CA LEU A 28 -17.40 16.73 -43.95
C LEU A 28 -16.43 15.89 -44.77
N LYS A 29 -16.93 15.37 -45.89
CA LYS A 29 -16.12 14.97 -47.03
C LYS A 29 -16.95 15.28 -48.27
N ASP A 30 -16.57 16.32 -48.99
CA ASP A 30 -16.76 16.42 -50.44
C ASP A 30 -15.97 17.60 -51.04
N GLY A 31 -15.25 17.27 -52.13
CA GLY A 31 -14.81 18.09 -53.29
C GLY A 31 -13.84 19.25 -53.07
N ASP A 32 -12.98 19.67 -54.01
CA ASP A 32 -12.46 19.16 -55.30
C ASP A 32 -11.32 20.14 -55.75
N GLN A 33 -10.56 19.77 -56.80
CA GLN A 33 -9.50 20.45 -57.63
C GLN A 33 -9.32 21.99 -57.52
N ASP A 34 -8.14 22.62 -57.71
CA ASP A 34 -7.20 22.53 -58.85
C ASP A 34 -5.89 23.32 -58.57
N SER A 35 -4.90 23.08 -59.43
CA SER A 35 -3.50 23.48 -59.54
C SER A 35 -3.12 24.98 -59.60
N SER A 36 -1.90 25.30 -59.15
CA SER A 36 -0.96 26.20 -59.85
C SER A 36 0.44 26.13 -59.24
N ASP A 37 1.44 25.92 -60.09
CA ASP A 37 2.87 25.87 -59.79
C ASP A 37 3.38 27.22 -59.26
N LEU A 38 4.38 27.20 -58.35
CA LEU A 38 5.53 28.10 -58.40
C LEU A 38 6.68 27.58 -57.52
N ASN A 39 7.76 27.22 -58.20
CA ASN A 39 9.09 26.91 -57.69
C ASN A 39 9.73 28.19 -57.10
N THR A 40 10.27 28.14 -55.88
CA THR A 40 11.46 28.93 -55.46
C THR A 40 12.03 28.38 -54.16
N ASN A 41 13.27 27.90 -54.26
CA ASN A 41 14.15 27.58 -53.14
C ASN A 41 14.24 28.75 -52.15
N SER A 42 13.85 28.51 -50.91
CA SER A 42 14.37 29.25 -49.76
C SER A 42 14.58 28.28 -48.61
N ILE A 43 15.84 27.89 -48.45
CA ILE A 43 16.38 27.20 -47.29
C ILE A 43 16.18 28.13 -46.08
N SER A 44 15.36 27.71 -45.11
CA SER A 44 15.50 28.10 -43.72
C SER A 44 14.78 27.11 -42.80
N GLN A 45 15.61 26.36 -42.08
CA GLN A 45 15.41 25.79 -40.74
C GLN A 45 14.10 25.05 -40.47
N THR A 46 14.19 23.72 -40.32
CA THR A 46 13.74 22.99 -39.11
C THR A 46 14.35 21.58 -39.16
N ASN A 47 15.58 21.41 -38.68
CA ASN A 47 16.04 20.06 -38.36
C ASN A 47 15.39 19.66 -37.04
N ASN A 48 14.38 18.81 -37.20
CA ASN A 48 13.60 18.14 -36.18
C ASN A 48 14.51 17.53 -35.11
N ASN A 49 14.75 18.30 -34.04
CA ASN A 49 14.87 17.69 -32.74
C ASN A 49 13.49 17.11 -32.43
N ASN A 50 13.28 15.86 -32.84
CA ASN A 50 12.27 15.01 -32.24
C ASN A 50 12.68 14.84 -30.78
N GLY A 51 12.34 15.85 -29.98
CA GLY A 51 12.20 15.75 -28.55
C GLY A 51 11.07 14.77 -28.31
N LYS A 52 11.38 13.48 -28.46
CA LYS A 52 10.67 12.43 -27.76
C LYS A 52 10.84 12.83 -26.31
N LEU A 53 9.79 13.45 -25.75
CA LEU A 53 9.61 13.61 -24.32
C LEU A 53 10.11 12.30 -23.72
N LYS A 54 11.23 12.34 -22.98
CA LYS A 54 11.67 11.19 -22.22
C LYS A 54 10.49 10.87 -21.33
N THR A 55 9.72 9.86 -21.69
CA THR A 55 8.80 9.23 -20.76
C THR A 55 9.68 8.86 -19.60
N ASP A 56 9.46 9.54 -18.48
CA ASP A 56 10.19 9.27 -17.27
C ASP A 56 10.05 7.77 -17.00
N ASN A 57 11.16 7.02 -17.12
CA ASN A 57 11.21 5.58 -16.87
C ASN A 57 11.17 5.31 -15.36
N TYR A 58 10.44 6.11 -14.60
CA TYR A 58 10.29 5.95 -13.16
C TYR A 58 9.13 5.02 -12.87
N LEU A 59 9.37 4.11 -11.93
CA LEU A 59 8.36 3.25 -11.35
C LEU A 59 8.42 3.42 -9.83
N TYR A 60 7.33 3.08 -9.15
CA TYR A 60 7.18 3.22 -7.71
C TYR A 60 6.83 1.86 -7.10
N THR A 61 7.48 1.51 -6.01
CA THR A 61 7.18 0.28 -5.28
C THR A 61 5.78 0.33 -4.67
N THR A 62 4.99 -0.72 -4.84
CA THR A 62 3.60 -0.80 -4.35
C THR A 62 3.46 -1.59 -3.06
N VAL A 63 4.56 -2.17 -2.56
CA VAL A 63 4.59 -2.97 -1.34
C VAL A 63 5.86 -2.69 -0.57
N ASP A 64 5.81 -2.95 0.73
CA ASP A 64 6.95 -2.87 1.62
C ASP A 64 7.85 -4.11 1.51
N ASN A 65 9.09 -3.98 1.95
CA ASN A 65 10.11 -5.02 1.93
C ASN A 65 10.33 -5.66 0.54
N LEU A 66 10.16 -4.88 -0.53
CA LEU A 66 10.28 -5.36 -1.90
C LEU A 66 11.73 -5.73 -2.21
N SER A 67 11.94 -6.98 -2.62
CA SER A 67 13.27 -7.53 -2.84
C SER A 67 13.85 -7.13 -4.19
N VAL A 68 15.04 -6.54 -4.16
CA VAL A 68 15.89 -6.34 -5.34
C VAL A 68 16.89 -7.49 -5.38
N ARG A 69 17.02 -8.16 -6.53
CA ARG A 69 17.71 -9.45 -6.65
C ARG A 69 18.79 -9.43 -7.72
N LYS A 70 19.76 -10.33 -7.59
CA LYS A 70 20.89 -10.45 -8.54
C LYS A 70 20.48 -11.02 -9.90
N SER A 71 19.44 -11.85 -9.96
CA SER A 71 18.89 -12.46 -11.18
C SER A 71 17.35 -12.49 -11.11
N PRO A 72 16.62 -12.65 -12.24
CA PRO A 72 15.17 -12.58 -12.30
C PRO A 72 14.50 -13.88 -11.81
N SER A 73 14.67 -14.20 -10.53
CA SER A 73 14.06 -15.36 -9.88
C SER A 73 13.75 -15.04 -8.41
N LEU A 74 12.69 -15.65 -7.86
CA LEU A 74 12.33 -15.53 -6.45
C LEU A 74 13.36 -16.18 -5.50
N ASP A 75 14.17 -17.11 -6.01
CA ASP A 75 15.23 -17.78 -5.24
C ASP A 75 16.58 -17.09 -5.36
N ALA A 76 16.68 -16.10 -6.27
CA ALA A 76 17.91 -15.36 -6.48
C ALA A 76 18.29 -14.54 -5.24
N LYS A 77 19.60 -14.47 -4.98
CA LYS A 77 20.17 -13.67 -3.88
C LYS A 77 19.60 -12.24 -3.87
N ARG A 78 19.01 -11.87 -2.74
CA ARG A 78 18.59 -10.49 -2.44
C ARG A 78 19.82 -9.61 -2.25
N ILE A 79 19.86 -8.48 -2.95
CA ILE A 79 20.95 -7.48 -2.89
C ILE A 79 20.52 -6.18 -2.21
N SER A 80 19.21 -5.92 -2.16
CA SER A 80 18.60 -4.82 -1.43
C SER A 80 17.14 -5.15 -1.13
N THR A 81 16.59 -4.39 -0.20
CA THR A 81 15.16 -4.32 0.09
C THR A 81 14.72 -2.86 -0.11
N LEU A 82 13.52 -2.64 -0.62
CA LEU A 82 12.92 -1.31 -0.79
C LEU A 82 11.62 -1.23 -0.01
N ASP A 83 11.43 -0.07 0.62
CA ASP A 83 10.16 0.29 1.24
C ASP A 83 9.11 0.60 0.15
N GLU A 84 7.85 0.72 0.56
CA GLU A 84 6.76 1.15 -0.32
C GLU A 84 6.90 2.62 -0.75
N GLY A 85 6.41 2.98 -1.94
CA GLY A 85 6.47 4.35 -2.48
C GLY A 85 7.86 4.78 -2.97
N VAL A 86 8.86 3.90 -2.90
CA VAL A 86 10.22 4.19 -3.36
C VAL A 86 10.24 4.29 -4.89
N ARG A 87 10.77 5.41 -5.39
CA ARG A 87 11.01 5.62 -6.81
C ARG A 87 12.24 4.84 -7.27
N VAL A 88 12.09 4.06 -8.34
CA VAL A 88 13.15 3.33 -9.04
C VAL A 88 13.19 3.73 -10.51
N THR A 89 14.32 3.54 -11.18
CA THR A 89 14.46 3.77 -12.62
C THR A 89 14.46 2.45 -13.37
N PHE A 90 13.50 2.25 -14.27
CA PHE A 90 13.48 1.13 -15.19
C PHE A 90 14.56 1.29 -16.28
N LEU A 91 15.38 0.25 -16.44
CA LEU A 91 16.53 0.26 -17.35
C LEU A 91 16.22 -0.38 -18.72
N GLY A 92 14.97 -0.74 -18.99
CA GLY A 92 14.52 -1.24 -20.29
C GLY A 92 14.59 -2.75 -20.48
N ASN A 93 15.12 -3.50 -19.51
CA ASN A 93 15.22 -4.97 -19.58
C ASN A 93 14.14 -5.64 -18.73
N GLU A 94 13.46 -6.61 -19.31
CA GLU A 94 12.52 -7.50 -18.64
C GLU A 94 12.93 -8.96 -18.79
N SER A 95 12.56 -9.81 -17.82
CA SER A 95 12.82 -11.24 -17.92
C SER A 95 11.82 -11.91 -18.88
N ALA A 96 12.29 -12.90 -19.63
CA ALA A 96 11.41 -13.70 -20.50
C ALA A 96 10.31 -14.45 -19.73
N ASN A 97 10.60 -14.86 -18.49
CA ASN A 97 9.65 -15.59 -17.65
C ASN A 97 8.71 -14.62 -16.94
N VAL A 98 7.41 -14.93 -17.01
CA VAL A 98 6.36 -14.30 -16.23
C VAL A 98 6.03 -15.22 -15.06
N ILE A 99 6.00 -14.67 -13.85
CA ILE A 99 5.67 -15.41 -12.64
C ILE A 99 4.41 -14.85 -11.99
N SER A 100 3.80 -15.64 -11.12
CA SER A 100 2.63 -15.23 -10.36
C SER A 100 2.95 -15.18 -8.87
N VAL A 101 2.69 -14.05 -8.24
CA VAL A 101 3.01 -13.77 -6.83
C VAL A 101 1.81 -13.17 -6.13
N LYS A 102 1.51 -13.65 -4.93
CA LYS A 102 0.53 -13.06 -4.02
C LYS A 102 1.14 -11.83 -3.33
N LEU A 103 0.57 -10.65 -3.57
CA LEU A 103 0.94 -9.39 -2.93
C LEU A 103 -0.30 -8.84 -2.21
N ARG A 104 -0.19 -8.59 -0.90
CA ARG A 104 -1.30 -8.07 -0.07
C ARG A 104 -2.62 -8.83 -0.27
N GLY A 105 -2.61 -10.16 -0.11
CA GLY A 105 -3.83 -10.94 -0.36
C GLY A 105 -4.17 -11.19 -1.84
N LYS A 106 -3.65 -10.39 -2.79
CA LYS A 106 -4.04 -10.42 -4.20
C LYS A 106 -3.01 -11.12 -5.08
N GLN A 107 -3.47 -12.04 -5.91
CA GLN A 107 -2.62 -12.64 -6.94
C GLN A 107 -2.30 -11.61 -8.02
N THR A 108 -1.01 -11.41 -8.27
CA THR A 108 -0.47 -10.57 -9.35
C THR A 108 0.39 -11.42 -10.25
N THR A 109 0.53 -11.02 -11.50
CA THR A 109 1.36 -11.73 -12.48
C THR A 109 2.21 -10.73 -13.23
N GLY A 110 3.49 -11.04 -13.45
CA GLY A 110 4.42 -10.17 -14.16
C GLY A 110 5.82 -10.77 -14.33
N PRO A 111 6.63 -10.21 -15.23
CA PRO A 111 8.05 -10.53 -15.31
C PRO A 111 8.84 -9.87 -14.16
N PHE A 112 10.16 -10.04 -14.17
CA PHE A 112 11.07 -9.16 -13.46
C PHE A 112 11.55 -8.03 -14.36
N TYR A 113 11.66 -6.83 -13.82
CA TYR A 113 12.30 -5.69 -14.45
C TYR A 113 13.70 -5.47 -13.90
N TYR A 114 14.63 -5.06 -14.76
CA TYR A 114 15.93 -4.57 -14.34
C TYR A 114 15.85 -3.08 -14.04
N VAL A 115 16.18 -2.70 -12.80
CA VAL A 115 16.01 -1.35 -12.29
C VAL A 115 17.26 -0.83 -11.61
N ARG A 116 17.41 0.49 -11.58
CA ARG A 116 18.33 1.21 -10.69
C ARG A 116 17.57 1.78 -9.50
N ILE A 117 18.06 1.51 -8.30
CA ILE A 117 17.45 1.98 -7.05
C ILE A 117 18.14 3.27 -6.55
N PRO A 118 17.56 4.02 -5.60
CA PRO A 118 18.12 5.32 -5.15
C PRO A 118 19.57 5.26 -4.65
N SER A 119 20.02 4.12 -4.12
CA SER A 119 21.41 3.92 -3.70
C SER A 119 22.40 3.77 -4.87
N GLY A 120 21.93 3.81 -6.13
CA GLY A 120 22.72 3.61 -7.35
C GLY A 120 22.93 2.15 -7.73
N LYS A 121 22.56 1.19 -6.88
CA LYS A 121 22.63 -0.25 -7.20
C LYS A 121 21.63 -0.62 -8.30
N GLU A 122 21.98 -1.65 -9.06
CA GLU A 122 21.15 -2.19 -10.13
C GLU A 122 20.80 -3.65 -9.85
N GLY A 123 19.58 -4.06 -10.20
CA GLY A 123 19.12 -5.42 -9.96
C GLY A 123 17.73 -5.69 -10.51
N TRP A 124 17.30 -6.94 -10.35
CA TRP A 124 16.01 -7.44 -10.80
C TRP A 124 14.95 -7.31 -9.71
N ILE A 125 13.79 -6.79 -10.09
CA ILE A 125 12.64 -6.59 -9.19
C ILE A 125 11.39 -7.13 -9.85
N TYR A 126 10.49 -7.73 -9.08
CA TYR A 126 9.24 -8.27 -9.62
C TYR A 126 8.31 -7.13 -10.05
N SER A 127 7.89 -7.11 -11.32
CA SER A 127 7.17 -5.97 -11.89
C SER A 127 5.75 -5.83 -11.38
N GLY A 128 5.11 -6.93 -10.93
CA GLY A 128 3.78 -6.88 -10.32
C GLY A 128 3.72 -6.09 -9.01
N ALA A 129 4.88 -5.75 -8.43
CA ALA A 129 5.03 -4.91 -7.25
C ALA A 129 5.44 -3.46 -7.57
N LEU A 130 5.24 -3.02 -8.82
CA LEU A 130 5.57 -1.68 -9.29
C LEU A 130 4.34 -0.97 -9.89
N SER A 131 4.31 0.34 -9.73
CA SER A 131 3.33 1.24 -10.34
C SER A 131 4.04 2.25 -11.24
N SER A 132 3.40 2.62 -12.35
CA SER A 132 3.80 3.74 -13.20
C SER A 132 3.39 5.10 -12.62
N THR A 133 2.51 5.11 -11.62
CA THR A 133 2.11 6.31 -10.89
C THR A 133 2.74 6.34 -9.50
N PRO A 134 3.00 7.53 -8.93
CA PRO A 134 3.44 7.66 -7.54
C PRO A 134 2.50 6.91 -6.58
N VAL A 135 3.08 6.09 -5.71
CA VAL A 135 2.35 5.37 -4.66
C VAL A 135 2.45 6.18 -3.38
N TYR A 136 1.30 6.57 -2.83
CA TYR A 136 1.21 7.20 -1.52
C TYR A 136 1.19 6.12 -0.44
N VAL A 137 2.13 6.16 0.49
CA VAL A 137 2.16 5.27 1.65
C VAL A 137 1.25 5.88 2.72
N GLU A 138 0.17 5.18 3.05
CA GLU A 138 -0.73 5.62 4.12
C GLU A 138 -0.05 5.41 5.48
N ASP A 139 -0.01 6.49 6.28
CA ASP A 139 0.48 6.43 7.65
C ASP A 139 -0.55 5.70 8.53
N TYR A 140 -0.09 4.75 9.36
CA TYR A 140 -0.98 4.10 10.33
C TYR A 140 -0.29 3.80 11.65
N ASN A 141 -1.10 3.77 12.72
CA ASN A 141 -0.74 3.19 13.99
C ASN A 141 -1.56 1.92 14.19
N ALA A 142 -0.93 0.83 14.64
CA ALA A 142 -1.64 -0.40 14.91
C ALA A 142 -1.09 -1.11 16.16
N ILE A 143 -1.96 -1.83 16.85
CA ILE A 143 -1.62 -2.78 17.91
C ILE A 143 -2.16 -4.13 17.47
N ILE A 144 -1.27 -5.11 17.31
CA ILE A 144 -1.63 -6.49 17.02
C ILE A 144 -1.46 -7.29 18.31
N ILE A 145 -2.57 -7.66 18.93
CA ILE A 145 -2.60 -8.60 20.06
C ILE A 145 -2.64 -10.00 19.47
N TYR A 146 -1.77 -10.90 19.93
CA TYR A 146 -1.70 -12.26 19.44
C TYR A 146 -1.74 -13.26 20.59
N ASN A 147 -2.32 -14.43 20.31
CA ASN A 147 -2.21 -15.61 21.13
C ASN A 147 -2.11 -16.85 20.24
N ASN A 148 -1.03 -17.62 20.38
CA ASN A 148 -0.81 -18.88 19.68
C ASN A 148 -1.20 -20.11 20.54
N ASP A 149 -1.83 -19.87 21.69
CA ASP A 149 -2.51 -20.88 22.48
C ASP A 149 -4.01 -20.92 22.19
N ASP A 150 -4.65 -22.04 22.56
CA ASP A 150 -6.10 -22.23 22.47
C ASP A 150 -6.90 -21.36 23.47
N ASN A 151 -6.21 -20.67 24.39
CA ASN A 151 -6.86 -19.83 25.40
C ASN A 151 -7.30 -18.48 24.81
N VAL A 152 -8.58 -18.38 24.46
CA VAL A 152 -9.16 -17.14 23.90
C VAL A 152 -9.38 -16.03 24.93
N ASP A 153 -9.41 -16.34 26.23
CA ASP A 153 -9.75 -15.37 27.27
C ASP A 153 -8.73 -14.23 27.32
N PHE A 154 -7.44 -14.56 27.16
CA PHE A 154 -6.37 -13.58 27.09
C PHE A 154 -6.64 -12.49 26.04
N LEU A 155 -7.06 -12.90 24.83
CA LEU A 155 -7.34 -11.95 23.75
C LEU A 155 -8.55 -11.07 24.06
N ILE A 156 -9.59 -11.65 24.66
CA ILE A 156 -10.82 -10.92 25.00
C ILE A 156 -10.54 -9.84 26.04
N TRP A 157 -9.91 -10.20 27.16
CA TRP A 157 -9.61 -9.28 28.25
C TRP A 157 -8.61 -8.21 27.81
N THR A 158 -7.51 -8.63 27.18
CA THR A 158 -6.47 -7.70 26.71
C THR A 158 -7.02 -6.72 25.68
N LYS A 159 -7.83 -7.18 24.73
CA LYS A 159 -8.48 -6.30 23.75
C LYS A 159 -9.37 -5.27 24.44
N ARG A 160 -10.19 -5.71 25.40
CA ARG A 160 -11.12 -4.83 26.12
C ARG A 160 -10.38 -3.75 26.91
N ASP A 161 -9.33 -4.13 27.63
CA ASP A 161 -8.57 -3.19 28.48
C ASP A 161 -7.84 -2.16 27.60
N ILE A 162 -7.18 -2.62 26.53
CA ILE A 162 -6.49 -1.74 25.57
C ILE A 162 -7.49 -0.81 24.88
N GLN A 163 -8.64 -1.33 24.45
CA GLN A 163 -9.64 -0.52 23.78
C GLN A 163 -10.16 0.61 24.69
N GLN A 164 -10.47 0.31 25.94
CA GLN A 164 -10.87 1.33 26.93
C GLN A 164 -9.75 2.36 27.17
N PHE A 165 -8.50 1.92 27.26
CA PHE A 165 -7.36 2.81 27.45
C PHE A 165 -7.14 3.75 26.25
N LEU A 166 -7.33 3.25 25.02
CA LEU A 166 -7.29 4.05 23.79
C LEU A 166 -8.44 5.06 23.74
N GLU A 167 -9.65 4.65 24.11
CA GLU A 167 -10.83 5.52 24.19
C GLU A 167 -10.62 6.62 25.24
N TYR A 168 -10.10 6.27 26.42
CA TYR A 168 -9.73 7.19 27.48
C TYR A 168 -8.72 8.25 27.00
N ASN A 169 -7.77 7.85 26.15
CA ASN A 169 -6.78 8.73 25.53
C ASN A 169 -7.26 9.39 24.21
N ASN A 170 -8.50 9.17 23.79
CA ASN A 170 -9.06 9.64 22.52
C ASN A 170 -8.22 9.27 21.28
N ARG A 171 -7.68 8.05 21.24
CA ARG A 171 -6.81 7.52 20.18
C ARG A 171 -7.53 6.55 19.25
N LYS A 172 -8.50 7.08 18.51
CA LYS A 172 -9.25 6.32 17.48
C LYS A 172 -8.42 6.01 16.22
N ASP A 173 -7.29 6.69 16.06
CA ASP A 173 -6.35 6.50 14.95
C ASP A 173 -5.49 5.23 15.10
N ILE A 174 -5.48 4.60 16.28
CA ILE A 174 -4.74 3.36 16.52
C ILE A 174 -5.63 2.16 16.21
N LYS A 175 -5.26 1.38 15.20
CA LYS A 175 -5.97 0.17 14.78
C LYS A 175 -5.68 -1.00 15.73
N LEU A 176 -6.71 -1.54 16.36
CA LEU A 176 -6.60 -2.68 17.27
C LEU A 176 -6.97 -3.98 16.56
N ILE A 177 -6.03 -4.92 16.48
CA ILE A 177 -6.16 -6.18 15.74
C ILE A 177 -5.87 -7.34 16.69
N THR A 178 -6.69 -8.39 16.64
CA THR A 178 -6.46 -9.64 17.39
C THR A 178 -6.18 -10.79 16.44
N LYS A 179 -5.19 -11.64 16.77
CA LYS A 179 -4.81 -12.80 15.95
C LYS A 179 -4.59 -14.07 16.76
N THR A 180 -5.14 -15.17 16.27
CA THR A 180 -4.92 -16.54 16.76
C THR A 180 -4.20 -17.42 15.74
N ASP A 181 -4.10 -16.97 14.51
CA ASP A 181 -3.51 -17.71 13.40
C ASP A 181 -2.90 -16.76 12.36
N ASN A 182 -2.36 -17.36 11.29
CA ASN A 182 -1.80 -16.67 10.12
C ASN A 182 -0.87 -15.49 10.46
N PHE A 183 0.04 -15.72 11.40
CA PHE A 183 0.97 -14.71 11.92
C PHE A 183 1.99 -14.19 10.90
N SER A 184 2.09 -14.85 9.74
CA SER A 184 2.99 -14.46 8.65
C SER A 184 2.39 -13.37 7.74
N GLU A 185 1.07 -13.19 7.76
CA GLU A 185 0.34 -12.25 6.89
C GLU A 185 -0.80 -11.59 7.68
N VAL A 186 -0.45 -10.60 8.52
CA VAL A 186 -1.43 -9.81 9.26
C VAL A 186 -1.75 -8.53 8.50
N ASN A 187 -2.96 -8.48 7.92
CA ASN A 187 -3.44 -7.32 7.17
C ASN A 187 -3.80 -6.16 8.11
N ILE A 188 -3.30 -4.98 7.80
CA ILE A 188 -3.72 -3.71 8.37
C ILE A 188 -4.68 -3.07 7.37
N ILE A 189 -5.90 -2.78 7.82
CA ILE A 189 -7.01 -2.36 6.96
C ILE A 189 -7.45 -0.94 7.35
N ASN A 190 -7.57 -0.03 6.38
CA ASN A 190 -8.10 1.32 6.62
C ASN A 190 -9.63 1.31 6.84
N ASP A 191 -10.21 2.49 7.08
CA ASP A 191 -11.63 2.59 7.41
C ASP A 191 -12.52 2.37 6.18
N GLU A 192 -11.94 2.40 4.98
CA GLU A 192 -12.59 2.10 3.70
C GLU A 192 -12.55 0.59 3.36
N GLY A 193 -11.86 -0.21 4.17
CA GLY A 193 -11.73 -1.65 3.96
C GLY A 193 -10.54 -2.06 3.08
N GLU A 194 -9.63 -1.14 2.76
CA GLU A 194 -8.45 -1.41 1.94
C GLU A 194 -7.25 -1.90 2.77
N ILE A 195 -6.47 -2.84 2.23
CA ILE A 195 -5.24 -3.32 2.88
C ILE A 195 -4.12 -2.30 2.66
N ILE A 196 -3.80 -1.55 3.70
CA ILE A 196 -2.75 -0.52 3.70
C ILE A 196 -1.40 -1.07 4.18
N GLY A 197 -1.41 -2.17 4.93
CA GLY A 197 -0.20 -2.80 5.46
C GLY A 197 -0.34 -4.32 5.58
N VAL A 198 0.79 -5.02 5.53
CA VAL A 198 0.87 -6.46 5.82
C VAL A 198 2.08 -6.69 6.69
N GLU A 199 1.85 -7.17 7.90
CA GLU A 199 2.89 -7.41 8.89
C GLU A 199 3.12 -8.90 9.10
N ASN A 200 4.39 -9.30 9.19
CA ASN A 200 4.78 -10.65 9.59
C ASN A 200 5.27 -10.62 11.04
N ILE A 201 4.46 -11.17 11.94
CA ILE A 201 4.75 -11.26 13.38
C ILE A 201 5.11 -12.67 13.82
N ARG A 202 5.28 -13.62 12.88
CA ARG A 202 5.51 -15.04 13.19
C ARG A 202 6.69 -15.26 14.12
N ARG A 203 7.81 -14.55 13.87
CA ARG A 203 9.02 -14.64 14.71
C ARG A 203 8.75 -14.22 16.17
N THR A 204 7.92 -13.21 16.36
CA THR A 204 7.55 -12.71 17.69
C THR A 204 6.66 -13.70 18.41
N VAL A 205 5.69 -14.26 17.68
CA VAL A 205 4.79 -15.29 18.17
C VAL A 205 5.57 -16.55 18.58
N ASP A 206 6.51 -17.02 17.74
CA ASP A 206 7.36 -18.17 18.06
C ASP A 206 8.24 -17.91 19.31
N LYS A 207 8.53 -16.64 19.63
CA LYS A 207 9.35 -16.26 20.79
C LYS A 207 8.56 -16.22 22.10
N TYR A 208 7.34 -15.69 22.09
CA TYR A 208 6.59 -15.39 23.32
C TYR A 208 5.26 -16.14 23.45
N ASN A 209 4.79 -16.79 22.39
CA ASN A 209 3.51 -17.48 22.27
C ASN A 209 2.27 -16.57 22.34
N TYR A 210 2.23 -15.62 23.26
CA TYR A 210 1.19 -14.59 23.38
C TYR A 210 1.79 -13.22 23.71
N GLY A 211 1.08 -12.16 23.36
CA GLY A 211 1.51 -10.78 23.63
C GLY A 211 0.94 -9.76 22.65
N MET A 212 1.71 -8.70 22.39
CA MET A 212 1.34 -7.71 21.38
C MET A 212 2.55 -7.17 20.59
N VAL A 213 2.25 -6.65 19.41
CA VAL A 213 3.20 -5.89 18.59
C VAL A 213 2.59 -4.54 18.26
N LEU A 214 3.33 -3.47 18.51
CA LEU A 214 2.92 -2.09 18.26
C LEU A 214 3.61 -1.62 17.00
N PHE A 215 2.87 -1.00 16.10
CA PHE A 215 3.34 -0.50 14.82
C PHE A 215 3.01 0.98 14.69
N SER A 216 3.99 1.73 14.19
CA SER A 216 3.77 3.02 13.57
C SER A 216 4.43 2.97 12.19
N LYS A 217 3.62 3.07 11.14
CA LYS A 217 4.08 3.09 9.76
C LYS A 217 3.84 4.47 9.16
N GLY A 218 4.82 4.88 8.36
CA GLY A 218 4.88 6.11 7.60
C GLY A 218 6.25 6.21 6.94
N LYS A 219 6.85 7.40 6.84
CA LYS A 219 8.22 7.53 6.28
C LYS A 219 9.31 6.72 7.01
N LYS A 220 9.08 6.36 8.27
CA LYS A 220 9.93 5.43 9.03
C LYS A 220 9.02 4.48 9.80
N SER A 221 9.10 3.21 9.48
CA SER A 221 8.41 2.16 10.23
C SER A 221 9.14 1.92 11.56
N LYS A 222 8.37 1.88 12.65
CA LYS A 222 8.84 1.42 13.95
C LYS A 222 7.91 0.31 14.40
N SER A 223 8.49 -0.72 15.01
CA SER A 223 7.75 -1.71 15.77
C SER A 223 8.43 -2.01 17.08
N ILE A 224 7.62 -2.36 18.09
CA ILE A 224 8.11 -2.94 19.33
C ILE A 224 7.27 -4.17 19.67
N GLU A 225 7.93 -5.21 20.15
CA GLU A 225 7.39 -6.53 20.48
C GLU A 225 7.39 -6.73 21.99
N ALA A 226 6.26 -7.16 22.56
CA ALA A 226 6.15 -7.58 23.97
C ALA A 226 5.34 -8.89 24.08
N GLY A 227 5.63 -9.70 25.09
CA GLY A 227 4.91 -10.94 25.36
C GLY A 227 5.40 -11.63 26.64
N GLY A 228 4.72 -12.74 27.00
CA GLY A 228 4.95 -13.49 28.25
C GLY A 228 4.36 -12.82 29.51
N GLU A 229 4.69 -13.34 30.69
CA GLU A 229 4.08 -12.90 31.96
C GLU A 229 4.30 -11.40 32.26
N TRP A 230 5.48 -10.85 31.94
CA TRP A 230 5.77 -9.43 32.15
C TRP A 230 4.79 -8.50 31.41
N PHE A 231 4.29 -8.94 30.25
CA PHE A 231 3.36 -8.17 29.44
C PHE A 231 2.02 -7.95 30.14
N GLU A 232 1.51 -8.95 30.88
CA GLU A 232 0.16 -8.87 31.46
C GLU A 232 0.00 -7.69 32.42
N TYR A 233 1.07 -7.41 33.17
CA TYR A 233 1.12 -6.34 34.17
C TYR A 233 1.51 -4.97 33.61
N ASN A 234 2.19 -4.90 32.46
CA ASN A 234 2.77 -3.64 31.95
C ASN A 234 2.21 -3.21 30.59
N LYS A 235 1.22 -3.92 30.05
CA LYS A 235 0.68 -3.70 28.70
C LYS A 235 0.25 -2.26 28.43
N LEU A 236 -0.42 -1.59 29.38
CA LEU A 236 -0.94 -0.24 29.17
C LEU A 236 0.17 0.81 29.18
N CYS A 237 1.10 0.73 30.13
CA CYS A 237 2.25 1.62 30.19
C CYS A 237 3.14 1.46 28.96
N PHE A 238 3.25 0.25 28.42
CA PHE A 238 3.99 0.01 27.18
C PHE A 238 3.36 0.71 25.96
N ILE A 239 2.02 0.74 25.89
CA ILE A 239 1.27 1.45 24.85
C ILE A 239 1.42 2.97 25.03
N GLU A 240 1.32 3.44 26.27
CA GLU A 240 1.55 4.84 26.63
C GLU A 240 2.90 5.32 26.12
N ASP A 241 3.98 4.64 26.50
CA ASP A 241 5.34 5.00 26.14
C ASP A 241 5.56 4.99 24.63
N TYR A 242 5.07 3.94 23.96
CA TYR A 242 5.28 3.77 22.53
C TYR A 242 4.59 4.87 21.71
N PHE A 243 3.31 5.12 22.01
CA PHE A 243 2.50 6.10 21.28
C PHE A 243 2.53 7.51 21.88
N ARG A 244 3.29 7.72 22.96
CA ARG A 244 3.40 8.96 23.72
C ARG A 244 2.03 9.51 24.09
N LEU A 245 1.24 8.68 24.78
CA LEU A 245 -0.09 9.05 25.20
C LEU A 245 -0.04 10.13 26.28
N LYS A 246 -1.13 10.89 26.40
CA LYS A 246 -1.19 12.04 27.31
C LYS A 246 -1.61 11.68 28.72
N LYS A 247 -2.42 10.63 28.86
CA LYS A 247 -2.94 10.18 30.16
C LYS A 247 -2.26 8.87 30.53
N SER A 248 -1.87 8.77 31.80
CA SER A 248 -1.06 7.67 32.32
C SER A 248 -1.85 6.37 32.41
N CYS A 249 -1.14 5.24 32.25
CA CYS A 249 -1.62 3.90 32.61
C CYS A 249 -1.99 3.81 34.10
N ASP A 250 -1.23 4.44 35.00
CA ASP A 250 -1.48 4.42 36.44
C ASP A 250 -2.82 5.08 36.79
N ASP A 251 -3.14 6.19 36.12
CA ASP A 251 -4.41 6.90 36.30
C ASP A 251 -5.60 6.07 35.80
N PHE A 252 -5.40 5.24 34.78
CA PHE A 252 -6.44 4.38 34.21
C PHE A 252 -6.77 3.23 35.17
N ASP A 253 -5.75 2.57 35.74
CA ASP A 253 -5.94 1.48 36.68
C ASP A 253 -6.72 1.91 37.93
N LEU A 254 -6.60 3.17 38.35
CA LEU A 254 -7.37 3.73 39.48
C LEU A 254 -8.87 3.95 39.18
N ILE A 255 -9.26 4.05 37.92
CA ILE A 255 -10.64 4.38 37.51
C ILE A 255 -11.41 3.13 37.09
N TYR A 256 -10.72 2.15 36.49
CA TYR A 256 -11.36 1.05 35.75
C TYR A 256 -11.10 -0.35 36.31
N ASN A 257 -10.28 -0.49 37.36
CA ASN A 257 -10.04 -1.73 38.10
C ASN A 257 -10.42 -1.58 39.58
#